data_AF-A0A7S0JQT1-F1
#
_entry.id   AF-A0A7S0JQT1-F1
#
_cell.length_a   1.000
_cell.length_b   1.000
_cell.length_c   1.000
_cell.angle_alpha   90.00
_cell.angle_beta   90.00
_cell.angle_gamma   90.00
#
_symmetry.space_group_name_H-M   'P 1'
#
loop_
_entity.id
_entity.type
_entity.pdbx_description
1 polymer ?
#
loop_
_entity_poly.entity_id
_entity_poly.type
_entity_poly.pdbx_seq_one_letter_code
_entity_poly.pdbx_strand_id
1 'polypeptide(L)'
;SVFHDASSGRVLTMSFEEGCYITNKERIVAMGLPAAQVALSMAQVFSDQTFKHGFLHCDPHAGNILVRPHPADARRAQLVLLDHGLYRELDEKFRGDYARLWTSIIFADEEGIRAAAETMGVGEDYALFACMLTAKPWDQVLNPSMESLRIDRSPEGRAVTSNYA
;
A
#
# COMPACT_ATOMS: atom_id res chain seq x y z
N SER A 1 -6.87 9.38 -19.00
CA SER A 1 -7.37 8.73 -20.24
C SER A 1 -6.22 8.27 -21.09
N VAL A 2 -6.29 7.08 -21.70
CA VAL A 2 -5.27 6.55 -22.62
C VAL A 2 -5.64 6.93 -24.06
N PHE A 3 -4.64 7.35 -24.85
CA PHE A 3 -4.79 7.66 -26.28
C PHE A 3 -4.19 6.53 -27.12
N HIS A 4 -5.02 5.59 -27.55
CA HIS A 4 -4.57 4.38 -28.25
C HIS A 4 -3.89 4.68 -29.59
N ASP A 5 -4.41 5.63 -30.38
CA ASP A 5 -3.83 5.99 -31.69
C ASP A 5 -2.45 6.65 -31.60
N ALA A 6 -2.12 7.18 -30.42
CA ALA A 6 -0.82 7.77 -30.09
C ALA A 6 0.05 6.83 -29.23
N SER A 7 -0.37 5.58 -29.03
CA SER A 7 0.34 4.57 -28.24
C SER A 7 0.87 3.44 -29.12
N SER A 8 1.88 2.73 -28.64
CA SER A 8 2.49 1.59 -29.32
C SER A 8 3.02 0.58 -28.28
N GLY A 9 3.60 -0.54 -28.72
CA GLY A 9 4.19 -1.53 -27.80
C GLY A 9 5.35 -1.01 -26.94
N ARG A 10 5.88 0.19 -27.20
CA ARG A 10 6.98 0.80 -26.43
C ARG A 10 6.67 2.22 -25.93
N VAL A 11 5.49 2.75 -26.24
CA VAL A 11 5.11 4.12 -25.89
C VAL A 11 3.65 4.11 -25.44
N LEU A 12 3.39 4.56 -24.21
CA LEU A 12 2.04 4.77 -23.70
C LEU A 12 1.76 6.27 -23.65
N THR A 13 0.73 6.73 -24.37
CA THR A 13 0.31 8.13 -24.36
C THR A 13 -0.99 8.26 -23.59
N MET A 14 -1.01 9.17 -22.62
CA MET A 14 -2.16 9.42 -21.75
C MET A 14 -2.42 10.92 -21.56
N SER A 15 -3.57 11.27 -20.99
CA SER A 15 -3.88 12.64 -20.62
C SER A 15 -2.85 13.16 -19.63
N PHE A 16 -2.48 14.42 -19.83
CA PHE A 16 -1.68 15.13 -18.84
C PHE A 16 -2.57 15.43 -17.64
N GLU A 17 -2.16 14.96 -16.47
CA GLU A 17 -2.91 15.14 -15.23
C GLU A 17 -2.20 16.17 -14.34
N GLU A 18 -2.94 17.17 -13.89
CA GLU A 18 -2.44 18.17 -12.94
C GLU A 18 -2.56 17.67 -11.49
N GLY A 19 -1.65 18.13 -10.64
CA GLY A 19 -1.64 17.85 -9.21
C GLY A 19 -0.27 18.14 -8.59
N CYS A 20 -0.09 17.74 -7.34
CA CYS A 20 1.23 17.66 -6.72
C CYS A 20 1.54 16.22 -6.30
N TYR A 21 2.82 15.85 -6.25
CA TYR A 21 3.20 14.55 -5.72
C TYR A 21 2.68 14.32 -4.30
N ILE A 22 2.31 13.07 -3.99
CA ILE A 22 1.79 12.69 -2.68
C ILE A 22 2.76 12.99 -1.52
N THR A 23 4.05 13.10 -1.81
CA THR A 23 5.12 13.48 -0.87
C THR A 23 5.14 14.97 -0.53
N ASN A 24 4.48 15.83 -1.31
CA ASN A 24 4.50 17.28 -1.11
C ASN A 24 3.38 17.72 -0.15
N LYS A 25 3.63 17.53 1.14
CA LYS A 25 2.67 17.86 2.21
C LYS A 25 2.28 19.33 2.20
N GLU A 26 3.22 20.23 1.94
CA GLU A 26 3.00 21.68 1.94
C GLU A 26 1.99 22.08 0.87
N ARG A 27 2.12 21.53 -0.35
CA ARG A 27 1.16 21.78 -1.43
C ARG A 27 -0.20 21.16 -1.17
N ILE A 28 -0.24 19.95 -0.60
CA ILE A 28 -1.50 19.30 -0.22
C ILE A 28 -2.29 20.20 0.75
N VAL A 29 -1.62 20.73 1.78
CA VAL A 29 -2.24 21.65 2.74
C VAL A 29 -2.62 22.98 2.07
N ALA A 30 -1.78 23.52 1.19
CA ALA A 30 -2.08 24.76 0.46
C ALA A 30 -3.29 24.62 -0.47
N MET A 31 -3.59 23.42 -0.97
CA MET A 31 -4.82 23.12 -1.72
C MET A 31 -6.06 22.95 -0.82
N GLY A 32 -5.92 23.10 0.50
CA GLY A 32 -7.01 22.93 1.47
C GLY A 32 -7.35 21.47 1.78
N LEU A 33 -6.48 20.52 1.40
CA LEU A 33 -6.71 19.09 1.58
C LEU A 33 -6.08 18.59 2.88
N PRO A 34 -6.80 17.79 3.70
CA PRO A 34 -6.21 17.18 4.89
C PRO A 34 -5.22 16.07 4.51
N ALA A 35 -3.94 16.21 4.85
CA ALA A 35 -2.91 15.20 4.56
C ALA A 35 -3.23 13.81 5.16
N ALA A 36 -3.91 13.77 6.31
CA ALA A 36 -4.37 12.51 6.91
C ALA A 36 -5.43 11.81 6.04
N GLN A 37 -6.31 12.58 5.39
CA GLN A 37 -7.32 12.03 4.48
C GLN A 37 -6.67 11.49 3.21
N VAL A 38 -5.62 12.14 2.70
CA VAL A 38 -4.83 11.64 1.56
C VAL A 38 -4.20 10.28 1.90
N ALA A 39 -3.54 10.18 3.05
CA ALA A 39 -2.94 8.94 3.52
C ALA A 39 -3.98 7.82 3.72
N LEU A 40 -5.16 8.15 4.26
CA LEU A 40 -6.25 7.20 4.40
C LEU A 40 -6.78 6.74 3.03
N SER A 41 -6.94 7.66 2.08
CA SER A 41 -7.40 7.34 0.72
C SER A 41 -6.41 6.40 0.03
N MET A 42 -5.11 6.61 0.25
CA MET A 42 -4.06 5.71 -0.26
C MET A 42 -4.26 4.30 0.30
N ALA A 43 -4.34 4.16 1.63
CA ALA A 43 -4.57 2.86 2.25
C ALA A 43 -5.86 2.19 1.76
N GLN A 44 -6.94 2.96 1.59
CA GLN A 44 -8.22 2.46 1.09
C GLN A 44 -8.13 1.95 -0.35
N VAL A 45 -7.48 2.69 -1.26
CA VAL A 45 -7.35 2.26 -2.66
C VAL A 45 -6.62 0.91 -2.77
N PHE A 46 -5.49 0.75 -2.07
CA PHE A 46 -4.73 -0.51 -2.12
C PHE A 46 -5.42 -1.66 -1.38
N SER A 47 -6.13 -1.36 -0.28
CA SER A 47 -6.96 -2.34 0.41
C SER A 47 -8.11 -2.83 -0.47
N ASP A 48 -8.81 -1.91 -1.15
CA ASP A 48 -9.90 -2.25 -2.08
C ASP A 48 -9.37 -3.05 -3.28
N GLN A 49 -8.25 -2.64 -3.87
CA GLN A 49 -7.59 -3.38 -4.93
C GLN A 49 -7.22 -4.80 -4.50
N THR A 50 -6.67 -4.96 -3.29
CA THR A 50 -6.21 -6.25 -2.76
C THR A 50 -7.38 -7.13 -2.37
N PHE A 51 -8.26 -6.69 -1.47
CA PHE A 51 -9.22 -7.57 -0.81
C PHE A 51 -10.58 -7.60 -1.49
N LYS A 52 -10.99 -6.53 -2.18
CA LYS A 52 -12.31 -6.44 -2.81
C LYS A 52 -12.27 -6.81 -4.29
N HIS A 53 -11.36 -6.20 -5.05
CA HIS A 53 -11.31 -6.34 -6.50
C HIS A 53 -10.37 -7.45 -6.98
N GLY A 54 -9.30 -7.73 -6.24
CA GLY A 54 -8.27 -8.68 -6.67
C GLY A 54 -7.50 -8.23 -7.92
N PHE A 55 -7.39 -6.91 -8.12
CA PHE A 55 -6.61 -6.32 -9.20
C PHE A 55 -5.70 -5.26 -8.60
N LEU A 56 -4.47 -5.66 -8.26
CA LEU A 56 -3.54 -4.90 -7.44
C LEU A 56 -2.51 -4.19 -8.31
N HIS A 57 -2.37 -2.88 -8.11
CA HIS A 57 -1.20 -2.13 -8.55
C HIS A 57 -0.01 -2.51 -7.67
N CYS A 58 1.01 -3.16 -8.22
CA CYS A 58 2.12 -3.68 -7.42
C CYS A 58 3.29 -2.70 -7.23
N ASP A 59 3.25 -1.52 -7.86
CA ASP A 59 4.26 -0.47 -7.66
C ASP A 59 3.69 0.86 -7.10
N PRO A 60 3.31 0.93 -5.81
CA PRO A 60 2.76 2.13 -5.18
C PRO A 60 3.79 3.26 -4.96
N HIS A 61 4.87 3.32 -5.74
CA HIS A 61 5.94 4.30 -5.56
C HIS A 61 5.38 5.73 -5.58
N ALA A 62 5.86 6.56 -4.66
CA ALA A 62 5.30 7.90 -4.46
C ALA A 62 5.44 8.82 -5.68
N GLY A 63 6.41 8.56 -6.57
CA GLY A 63 6.58 9.25 -7.85
C GLY A 63 5.47 8.96 -8.86
N ASN A 64 4.71 7.88 -8.68
CA ASN A 64 3.62 7.47 -9.57
C ASN A 64 2.26 8.01 -9.12
N ILE A 65 2.23 8.86 -8.08
CA ILE A 65 0.98 9.26 -7.42
C ILE A 65 0.94 10.77 -7.26
N LEU A 66 -0.03 11.39 -7.94
CA LEU A 66 -0.39 12.78 -7.72
C LEU A 66 -1.62 12.89 -6.83
N VAL A 67 -1.74 14.04 -6.19
CA VAL A 67 -2.88 14.45 -5.38
C VAL A 67 -3.41 15.75 -5.95
N ARG A 68 -4.73 15.82 -6.09
CA ARG A 68 -5.46 17.04 -6.46
C ARG A 68 -6.81 17.13 -5.75
N PRO A 69 -7.46 18.30 -5.71
CA PRO A 69 -8.86 18.41 -5.31
C PRO A 69 -9.76 17.63 -6.26
N HIS A 70 -10.78 16.97 -5.73
CA HIS A 70 -11.73 16.21 -6.54
C HIS A 70 -12.58 17.18 -7.39
N PRO A 71 -12.76 16.92 -8.71
CA PRO A 71 -13.47 17.85 -9.60
C PRO A 71 -14.90 18.19 -9.18
N ALA A 72 -15.61 17.24 -8.55
CA ALA A 72 -16.97 17.44 -8.05
C ALA A 72 -17.04 17.99 -6.62
N ASP A 73 -15.95 17.94 -5.85
CA ASP A 73 -15.90 18.43 -4.46
C ASP A 73 -14.46 18.77 -4.09
N ALA A 74 -14.11 20.05 -4.17
CA ALA A 74 -12.76 20.54 -3.93
C ALA A 74 -12.25 20.28 -2.50
N ARG A 75 -13.12 19.90 -1.55
CA ARG A 75 -12.72 19.54 -0.18
C ARG A 75 -12.23 18.11 -0.06
N ARG A 76 -12.46 17.28 -1.09
CA ARG A 76 -12.02 15.88 -1.12
C ARG A 76 -10.74 15.76 -1.94
N ALA A 77 -9.79 15.01 -1.42
CA ALA A 77 -8.62 14.63 -2.20
C ALA A 77 -9.01 13.58 -3.26
N GLN A 78 -8.41 13.68 -4.44
CA GLN A 78 -8.39 12.66 -5.46
C GLN A 78 -6.94 12.24 -5.69
N LEU A 79 -6.70 10.93 -5.62
CA LEU A 79 -5.43 10.33 -6.03
C LEU A 79 -5.45 10.08 -7.54
N VAL A 80 -4.32 10.36 -8.19
CA VAL A 80 -4.11 10.10 -9.61
C VAL A 80 -2.90 9.18 -9.74
N LEU A 81 -3.15 7.96 -10.21
CA LEU A 81 -2.10 6.97 -10.50
C LEU A 81 -1.59 7.21 -11.93
N LEU A 82 -0.27 7.30 -12.08
CA LEU A 82 0.39 7.59 -13.35
C LEU A 82 0.96 6.33 -14.01
N ASP A 83 1.57 5.46 -13.19
CA ASP A 83 2.12 4.21 -13.67
C ASP A 83 1.02 3.15 -13.72
N HIS A 84 1.03 2.37 -14.79
CA HIS A 84 0.13 1.25 -14.96
C HIS A 84 0.84 -0.01 -15.49
N GLY A 85 2.17 -0.08 -15.37
CA GLY A 85 3.00 -1.14 -15.93
C GLY A 85 3.04 -2.43 -15.11
N LEU A 86 2.70 -2.37 -13.81
CA LEU A 86 2.82 -3.52 -12.91
C LEU A 86 1.52 -3.79 -12.15
N TYR A 87 0.69 -4.66 -12.71
CA TYR A 87 -0.52 -5.18 -12.06
C TYR A 87 -0.46 -6.69 -11.85
N ARG A 88 -1.15 -7.16 -10.82
CA ARG A 88 -1.41 -8.57 -10.58
C ARG A 88 -2.88 -8.82 -10.29
N GLU A 89 -3.40 -9.88 -10.87
CA GLU A 89 -4.68 -10.46 -10.48
C GLU A 89 -4.48 -11.40 -9.29
N LEU A 90 -5.31 -11.23 -8.27
CA LEU A 90 -5.31 -12.03 -7.05
C LEU A 90 -6.62 -12.82 -7.00
N ASP A 91 -6.52 -14.14 -7.05
CA ASP A 91 -7.70 -15.00 -6.94
C ASP A 91 -8.35 -14.90 -5.54
N GLU A 92 -9.60 -15.33 -5.44
CA GLU A 92 -10.37 -15.25 -4.19
C GLU A 92 -9.73 -16.05 -3.04
N LYS A 93 -9.13 -17.20 -3.36
CA LYS A 93 -8.46 -18.04 -2.37
C LYS A 93 -7.29 -17.27 -1.75
N PHE A 94 -6.38 -16.77 -2.59
CA PHE A 94 -5.20 -16.01 -2.18
C PHE A 94 -5.60 -14.78 -1.35
N ARG A 95 -6.62 -14.02 -1.79
CA ARG A 95 -7.12 -12.87 -1.02
C ARG A 95 -7.61 -13.27 0.36
N GLY A 96 -8.32 -14.38 0.47
CA GLY A 96 -8.79 -14.92 1.74
C GLY A 96 -7.64 -15.39 2.64
N ASP A 97 -6.66 -16.11 2.10
CA ASP A 97 -5.46 -16.54 2.83
C ASP A 97 -4.64 -15.34 3.31
N TYR A 98 -4.46 -14.33 2.47
CA TYR A 98 -3.73 -13.12 2.81
C TYR A 98 -4.45 -12.27 3.86
N ALA A 99 -5.79 -12.19 3.81
CA ALA A 99 -6.58 -11.52 4.84
C ALA A 99 -6.48 -12.25 6.19
N ARG A 100 -6.47 -13.59 6.20
CA ARG A 100 -6.23 -14.39 7.40
C ARG A 100 -4.84 -14.12 7.98
N LEU A 101 -3.81 -14.11 7.14
CA LEU A 101 -2.44 -13.79 7.56
C LEU A 101 -2.38 -12.43 8.27
N TRP A 102 -2.89 -11.37 7.63
CA TRP A 102 -2.91 -10.03 8.25
C TRP A 102 -3.72 -10.00 9.55
N THR A 103 -4.84 -10.70 9.61
CA THR A 103 -5.65 -10.82 10.83
C THR A 103 -4.84 -11.46 11.96
N SER A 104 -4.18 -12.58 11.69
CA SER A 104 -3.34 -13.26 12.68
C SER A 104 -2.14 -12.42 13.11
N ILE A 105 -1.51 -11.67 12.19
CA ILE A 105 -0.45 -10.69 12.52
C ILE A 105 -0.98 -9.62 13.49
N ILE A 106 -2.15 -9.03 13.19
CA ILE A 106 -2.75 -7.97 14.02
C ILE A 106 -3.07 -8.46 15.43
N PHE A 107 -3.50 -9.72 15.57
CA PHE A 107 -3.83 -10.32 16.86
C PHE A 107 -2.68 -11.07 17.52
N ALA A 108 -1.46 -11.00 16.97
CA ALA A 108 -0.29 -11.73 17.47
C ALA A 108 -0.54 -13.26 17.62
N ASP A 109 -1.35 -13.83 16.72
CA ASP A 109 -1.71 -15.24 16.67
C ASP A 109 -0.68 -16.03 15.85
N GLU A 110 0.34 -16.57 16.52
CA GLU A 110 1.43 -17.30 15.86
C GLU A 110 0.93 -18.52 15.07
N GLU A 111 0.01 -19.31 15.64
CA GLU A 111 -0.51 -20.50 14.97
C GLU A 111 -1.27 -20.11 13.69
N GLY A 112 -2.07 -19.04 13.76
CA GLY A 112 -2.76 -18.49 12.60
C GLY A 112 -1.81 -17.94 11.54
N ILE A 113 -0.72 -17.27 11.93
CA ILE A 113 0.33 -16.80 10.99
C ILE A 113 0.95 -17.99 10.27
N ARG A 114 1.34 -19.04 11.00
CA ARG A 114 1.93 -20.26 10.43
C ARG A 114 0.95 -20.94 9.47
N ALA A 115 -0.29 -21.13 9.88
CA ALA A 115 -1.31 -21.79 9.06
C ALA A 115 -1.58 -21.02 7.76
N ALA A 116 -1.72 -19.69 7.83
CA ALA A 116 -1.91 -18.87 6.64
C ALA A 116 -0.67 -18.90 5.72
N ALA A 117 0.53 -18.79 6.28
CA ALA A 117 1.78 -18.88 5.52
C ALA A 117 1.93 -20.23 4.78
N GLU A 118 1.56 -21.35 5.42
CA GLU A 118 1.54 -22.68 4.80
C GLU A 118 0.62 -22.70 3.56
N THR A 119 -0.61 -22.18 3.68
CA THR A 119 -1.56 -22.15 2.56
C THR A 119 -1.12 -21.27 1.38
N MET A 120 -0.19 -20.36 1.63
CA MET A 120 0.43 -19.47 0.65
C MET A 120 1.74 -20.03 0.07
N GLY A 121 2.17 -21.22 0.50
CA GLY A 121 3.38 -21.88 0.03
C GLY A 121 4.67 -21.36 0.66
N VAL A 122 4.60 -20.66 1.80
CA VAL A 122 5.76 -20.14 2.54
C VAL A 122 6.30 -21.18 3.53
N GLY A 123 5.42 -21.91 4.20
CA GLY A 123 5.78 -22.96 5.16
C GLY A 123 6.56 -22.46 6.38
N GLU A 124 7.65 -23.14 6.72
CA GLU A 124 8.46 -22.88 7.93
C GLU A 124 9.07 -21.48 7.97
N ASP A 125 9.17 -20.79 6.83
CA ASP A 125 9.65 -19.40 6.75
C ASP A 125 8.57 -18.35 7.17
N TYR A 126 7.46 -18.78 7.77
CA TYR A 126 6.34 -17.90 8.17
C TYR A 126 6.76 -16.69 9.00
N ALA A 127 7.72 -16.87 9.92
CA ALA A 127 8.21 -15.80 10.78
C ALA A 127 8.96 -14.74 9.96
N LEU A 128 9.86 -15.17 9.06
CA LEU A 128 10.57 -14.27 8.15
C LEU A 128 9.60 -13.55 7.21
N PHE A 129 8.59 -14.27 6.70
CA PHE A 129 7.58 -13.69 5.84
C PHE A 129 6.77 -12.59 6.55
N ALA A 130 6.30 -12.84 7.77
CA ALA A 130 5.60 -11.84 8.57
C ALA A 130 6.50 -10.63 8.89
N CYS A 131 7.79 -10.85 9.19
CA CYS A 131 8.77 -9.79 9.38
C CYS A 131 8.95 -8.92 8.14
N MET A 132 9.04 -9.52 6.95
CA MET A 132 9.16 -8.78 5.68
C MET A 132 7.91 -7.95 5.38
N LEU A 133 6.72 -8.50 5.61
CA LEU A 133 5.45 -7.79 5.37
C LEU A 133 5.26 -6.59 6.29
N THR A 134 5.71 -6.70 7.53
CA THR A 134 5.54 -5.66 8.56
C THR A 134 6.73 -4.71 8.65
N ALA A 135 7.87 -5.08 8.08
CA ALA A 135 9.17 -4.46 8.33
C ALA A 135 9.52 -4.39 9.84
N LYS A 136 9.13 -5.42 10.59
CA LYS A 136 9.33 -5.52 12.05
C LYS A 136 10.05 -6.81 12.43
N PRO A 137 10.85 -6.79 13.52
CA PRO A 137 11.41 -8.02 14.06
C PRO A 137 10.29 -8.90 14.67
N TRP A 138 10.54 -10.21 14.73
CA TRP A 138 9.53 -11.22 15.07
C TRP A 138 8.91 -11.03 16.46
N ASP A 139 9.71 -10.60 17.42
CA ASP A 139 9.28 -10.28 18.79
C ASP A 139 8.26 -9.11 18.83
N GLN A 140 8.37 -8.15 17.91
CA GLN A 140 7.38 -7.09 17.75
C GLN A 140 6.13 -7.56 17.03
N VAL A 141 6.25 -8.49 16.08
CA VAL A 141 5.10 -9.08 15.39
C VAL A 141 4.21 -9.87 16.36
N LEU A 142 4.81 -10.62 17.29
CA LEU A 142 4.08 -11.36 18.32
C LEU A 142 3.76 -10.55 19.59
N ASN A 143 3.94 -9.24 19.56
CA ASN A 143 3.56 -8.40 20.68
C ASN A 143 2.06 -8.05 20.58
N PRO A 144 1.20 -8.49 21.53
CA PRO A 144 -0.25 -8.31 21.48
C PRO A 144 -0.71 -6.86 21.65
N SER A 145 0.19 -5.93 21.96
CA SER A 145 -0.12 -4.51 21.92
C SER A 145 -0.38 -4.06 20.49
N MET A 146 -1.53 -3.47 20.21
CA MET A 146 -1.84 -2.89 18.89
C MET A 146 -0.86 -1.77 18.48
N GLU A 147 -0.10 -1.22 19.43
CA GLU A 147 0.95 -0.25 19.17
C GLU A 147 2.24 -0.88 18.62
N SER A 148 2.43 -2.19 18.78
CA SER A 148 3.64 -2.92 18.33
C SER A 148 3.87 -2.81 16.82
N LEU A 149 2.77 -2.80 16.06
CA LEU A 149 2.77 -2.66 14.61
C LEU A 149 2.89 -1.21 14.14
N ARG A 150 2.88 -0.21 15.04
CA ARG A 150 3.16 1.17 14.65
C ARG A 150 4.63 1.30 14.25
N ILE A 151 4.87 1.90 13.09
CA ILE A 151 6.21 2.29 12.66
C ILE A 151 6.64 3.47 13.54
N ASP A 152 7.73 3.29 14.29
CA ASP A 152 8.35 4.38 15.04
C ASP A 152 8.94 5.40 14.06
N ARG A 153 8.45 6.62 14.12
CA ARG A 153 8.87 7.74 13.26
C ARG A 153 9.95 8.61 13.91
N SER A 154 10.46 8.22 15.08
CA SER A 154 11.64 8.82 15.70
C SER A 154 12.84 8.78 14.74
N PRO A 155 13.85 9.66 14.93
CA PRO A 155 15.10 9.60 14.17
C PRO A 155 15.76 8.22 14.21
N GLU A 156 15.62 7.50 15.32
CA GLU A 156 16.15 6.15 15.54
C GLU A 156 15.36 5.10 14.75
N GLY A 157 14.02 5.16 14.78
CA GLY A 157 13.15 4.27 13.98
C GLY A 157 13.29 4.46 12.46
N ARG A 158 13.63 5.68 12.02
CA ARG A 158 13.93 5.97 10.61
C ARG A 158 15.26 5.36 10.13
N ALA A 159 16.27 5.28 10.99
CA ALA A 159 17.54 4.63 10.64
C ALA A 159 17.38 3.13 10.44
N VAL A 160 16.51 2.49 11.22
CA VAL A 160 16.20 1.05 11.09
C VAL A 160 15.42 0.77 9.79
N THR A 161 14.47 1.63 9.42
CA THR A 161 13.66 1.48 8.19
C THR A 161 14.42 1.84 6.91
N SER A 162 15.40 2.75 6.97
CA SER A 162 16.26 3.09 5.83
C SER A 162 17.23 1.98 5.41
N ASN A 163 17.50 0.99 6.28
CA ASN A 163 18.37 -0.15 5.94
C ASN A 163 17.66 -1.23 5.10
N TYR A 164 16.35 -1.09 4.86
CA TYR A 164 15.54 -2.04 4.10
C TYR A 164 14.90 -1.41 2.84
N ALA A 165 15.33 -0.21 2.44
CA ALA A 165 14.86 0.52 1.26
C ALA A 165 15.98 0.70 0.23
#